data_AF-A0A4Z1FE88-F1
#
_entry.id   AF-A0A4Z1FE88-F1
#
_cell.length_a   1.000
_cell.length_b   1.000
_cell.length_c   1.000
_cell.angle_alpha   90.00
_cell.angle_beta   90.00
_cell.angle_gamma   90.00
#
_symmetry.space_group_name_H-M   'P 1'
#
loop_
_entity.id
_entity.type
_entity.pdbx_description
1 polymer ?
#
loop_
_entity_poly.entity_id
_entity_poly.type
_entity_poly.pdbx_seq_one_letter_code
_entity_poly.pdbx_strand_id
1 'polypeptide(L)'
;MADMGTKGVFQKHDTRSSLALQKPPLINFTELSFSIPASRELFLAGSAADWKSKYIGKLHSPVVQPPRLIDIMHNSCCLEDLDESWDIDLCYEAALNGFWGQIWAIGESTRFHGIDGNKDSVHRLWITTQQRELYREVESFRDLILGRAKIRSGLNITAELFLLALCVSPNELQRFAGRSGQEAASQSLISLERWYTTERARRAIWHAGQIFHWASLMAPAQLRDFHAVAVYFASLTMWAYGHLSNSITREGTNETKKTRDSSQPEVNLIGRDDRETRTFISGGQGTPVLSLVPRDSTDINDTTGKSEDYDFILNNEKVRLSNPNEVLKMARDLYRRNFPILEEPLPPLVENCSNLMRDLSCVPESRFPRYASPTEK
;
A
#
# COMPACT_ATOMS: atom_id res chain seq x y z
N MET A 1 28.26 15.53 -10.16
CA MET A 1 27.87 14.12 -9.95
C MET A 1 27.35 13.84 -8.53
N ALA A 2 27.96 14.38 -7.46
CA ALA A 2 27.48 14.16 -6.08
C ALA A 2 26.11 14.79 -5.75
N ASP A 3 25.65 15.82 -6.47
CA ASP A 3 24.35 16.50 -6.24
C ASP A 3 23.12 15.70 -6.77
N MET A 4 23.33 14.71 -7.65
CA MET A 4 22.25 14.03 -8.38
C MET A 4 21.56 12.94 -7.56
N GLY A 5 22.32 12.11 -6.83
CA GLY A 5 21.75 11.07 -5.96
C GLY A 5 21.05 11.64 -4.72
N THR A 6 21.52 12.78 -4.22
CA THR A 6 20.98 13.41 -3.01
C THR A 6 19.55 13.88 -3.23
N LYS A 7 19.23 14.51 -4.37
CA LYS A 7 17.88 15.03 -4.66
C LYS A 7 16.82 13.94 -4.77
N GLY A 8 17.12 12.82 -5.46
CA GLY A 8 16.22 11.67 -5.52
C GLY A 8 15.99 11.01 -4.15
N VAL A 9 17.04 10.94 -3.33
CA VAL A 9 16.94 10.44 -1.94
C VAL A 9 16.13 11.40 -1.06
N PHE A 10 16.30 12.72 -1.21
CA PHE A 10 15.51 13.72 -0.49
C PHE A 10 14.03 13.68 -0.87
N GLN A 11 13.71 13.56 -2.16
CA GLN A 11 12.34 13.39 -2.63
C GLN A 11 11.69 12.13 -2.02
N LYS A 12 12.37 10.99 -2.07
CA LYS A 12 11.89 9.74 -1.45
C LYS A 12 11.63 9.93 0.05
N HIS A 13 12.54 10.59 0.76
CA HIS A 13 12.35 10.86 2.19
C HIS A 13 11.17 11.79 2.46
N ASP A 14 11.02 12.84 1.66
CA ASP A 14 9.90 13.80 1.75
C ASP A 14 8.55 13.11 1.50
N THR A 15 8.43 12.36 0.39
CA THR A 15 7.24 11.56 0.07
C THR A 15 6.85 10.62 1.21
N ARG A 16 7.82 9.88 1.75
CA ARG A 16 7.59 8.93 2.84
C ARG A 16 7.16 9.63 4.13
N SER A 17 7.77 10.77 4.44
CA SER A 17 7.43 11.57 5.62
C SER A 17 6.05 12.22 5.50
N SER A 18 5.75 12.76 4.32
CA SER A 18 4.46 13.34 3.97
C SER A 18 3.33 12.32 4.14
N LEU A 19 3.50 11.12 3.61
CA LEU A 19 2.53 10.03 3.77
C LEU A 19 2.45 9.56 5.23
N ALA A 20 3.56 9.28 5.90
CA ALA A 20 3.52 8.78 7.28
C ALA A 20 2.87 9.78 8.26
N LEU A 21 3.19 11.07 8.10
CA LEU A 21 2.71 12.12 8.99
C LEU A 21 1.37 12.72 8.56
N GLN A 22 0.89 12.39 7.35
CA GLN A 22 -0.27 13.02 6.71
C GLN A 22 -0.09 14.55 6.62
N LYS A 23 1.00 14.98 6.00
CA LYS A 23 1.35 16.39 5.75
C LYS A 23 1.63 16.60 4.28
N PRO A 24 1.48 17.82 3.72
CA PRO A 24 1.84 18.08 2.32
C PRO A 24 3.31 17.73 2.05
N PRO A 25 3.62 17.16 0.87
CA PRO A 25 5.00 17.01 0.42
C PRO A 25 5.64 18.39 0.25
N LEU A 26 6.91 18.50 0.61
CA LEU A 26 7.68 19.74 0.52
C LEU A 26 8.33 19.92 -0.85
N ILE A 27 8.58 18.83 -1.57
CA ILE A 27 9.28 18.82 -2.86
C ILE A 27 8.26 18.52 -3.96
N ASN A 28 8.11 19.47 -4.89
CA ASN A 28 7.35 19.20 -6.10
C ASN A 28 8.19 18.37 -7.06
N PHE A 29 7.60 17.30 -7.59
CA PHE A 29 8.30 16.45 -8.55
C PHE A 29 8.75 17.20 -9.81
N THR A 30 7.96 18.16 -10.28
CA THR A 30 8.27 18.97 -11.48
C THR A 30 9.50 19.87 -11.31
N GLU A 31 9.92 20.13 -10.07
CA GLU A 31 11.16 20.87 -9.77
C GLU A 31 12.42 19.98 -9.94
N LEU A 32 12.24 18.67 -10.04
CA LEU A 32 13.32 17.70 -10.24
C LEU A 32 13.72 17.64 -11.71
N SER A 33 14.58 18.57 -12.10
CA SER A 33 15.09 18.71 -13.48
C SER A 33 16.36 17.91 -13.78
N PHE A 34 16.67 16.87 -13.00
CA PHE A 34 17.91 16.12 -13.15
C PHE A 34 17.81 14.93 -14.12
N SER A 35 18.93 14.64 -14.78
CA SER A 35 19.13 13.45 -15.60
C SER A 35 19.27 12.19 -14.75
N ILE A 36 18.88 11.04 -15.31
CA ILE A 36 18.94 9.77 -14.57
C ILE A 36 20.32 9.47 -13.98
N PRO A 37 20.36 8.84 -12.79
CA PRO A 37 21.59 8.48 -12.11
C PRO A 37 22.41 7.47 -12.93
N ALA A 38 23.72 7.71 -13.03
CA ALA A 38 24.66 6.73 -13.55
C ALA A 38 24.68 5.48 -12.64
N SER A 39 25.06 4.33 -13.21
CA SER A 39 25.05 3.05 -12.50
C SER A 39 25.76 3.09 -11.14
N ARG A 40 25.22 2.32 -10.20
CA ARG A 40 25.73 2.22 -8.82
C ARG A 40 27.20 1.81 -8.74
N GLU A 41 27.68 1.01 -9.69
CA GLU A 41 29.08 0.56 -9.76
C GLU A 41 30.07 1.71 -9.93
N LEU A 42 29.67 2.75 -10.68
CA LEU A 42 30.47 3.97 -10.83
C LEU A 42 30.50 4.74 -9.52
N PHE A 43 29.36 4.81 -8.82
CA PHE A 43 29.30 5.51 -7.53
C PHE A 43 30.12 4.80 -6.43
N LEU A 44 30.19 3.47 -6.47
CA LEU A 44 30.91 2.64 -5.50
C LEU A 44 32.38 2.37 -5.89
N ALA A 45 32.92 3.04 -6.92
CA ALA A 45 34.30 2.84 -7.33
C ALA A 45 35.29 3.26 -6.22
N GLY A 46 36.22 2.38 -5.88
CA GLY A 46 37.12 2.57 -4.73
C GLY A 46 38.28 3.54 -4.99
N SER A 47 38.53 3.89 -6.26
CA SER A 47 39.56 4.85 -6.67
C SER A 47 39.20 5.51 -8.00
N ALA A 48 39.88 6.61 -8.33
CA ALA A 48 39.71 7.26 -9.63
C ALA A 48 40.08 6.35 -10.82
N ALA A 49 41.09 5.47 -10.65
CA ALA A 49 41.49 4.51 -11.68
C ALA A 49 40.42 3.42 -11.90
N ASP A 50 39.85 2.90 -10.81
CA ASP A 50 38.74 1.93 -10.83
C ASP A 50 37.49 2.55 -11.49
N TRP A 51 37.15 3.79 -11.12
CA TRP A 51 36.05 4.54 -11.73
C TRP A 51 36.24 4.67 -13.24
N LYS A 52 37.44 5.09 -13.68
CA LYS A 52 37.76 5.26 -15.11
C LYS A 52 37.67 3.94 -15.86
N SER A 53 38.17 2.85 -15.29
CA SER A 53 38.09 1.51 -15.88
C SER A 53 36.65 1.08 -16.07
N LYS A 54 35.80 1.23 -15.04
CA LYS A 54 34.36 0.92 -15.10
C LYS A 54 33.62 1.81 -16.11
N TYR A 55 33.94 3.10 -16.16
CA TYR A 55 33.32 4.04 -17.11
C TYR A 55 33.65 3.69 -18.56
N ILE A 56 34.92 3.42 -18.87
CA ILE A 56 35.35 3.02 -20.23
C ILE A 56 34.76 1.66 -20.61
N GLY A 57 34.66 0.72 -19.66
CA GLY A 57 34.02 -0.57 -19.88
C GLY A 57 32.54 -0.46 -20.25
N LYS A 58 31.87 0.65 -19.93
CA LYS A 58 30.45 0.90 -20.26
C LYS A 58 30.25 1.73 -21.53
N LEU A 59 31.31 2.18 -22.18
CA LEU A 59 31.25 3.04 -23.38
C LEU A 59 30.81 2.30 -24.67
N HIS A 60 30.25 1.09 -24.55
CA HIS A 60 29.93 0.22 -25.68
C HIS A 60 28.65 0.64 -26.43
N SER A 61 27.89 1.57 -25.86
CA SER A 61 26.73 2.21 -26.50
C SER A 61 27.11 3.65 -26.90
N PRO A 62 26.63 4.20 -28.04
CA PRO A 62 26.83 5.61 -28.37
C PRO A 62 26.44 6.48 -27.17
N VAL A 63 27.09 7.63 -27.00
CA VAL A 63 26.82 8.59 -25.91
C VAL A 63 25.39 9.12 -26.04
N VAL A 64 24.41 8.35 -25.59
CA VAL A 64 23.01 8.77 -25.47
C VAL A 64 22.96 9.71 -24.28
N GLN A 65 22.45 10.93 -24.51
CA GLN A 65 22.23 11.84 -23.38
C GLN A 65 21.28 11.17 -22.39
N PRO A 66 21.60 11.18 -21.08
CA PRO A 66 20.74 10.55 -20.10
C PRO A 66 19.36 11.21 -20.12
N PRO A 67 18.26 10.44 -20.25
CA PRO A 67 16.92 11.00 -20.17
C PRO A 67 16.73 11.70 -18.83
N ARG A 68 15.86 12.71 -18.80
CA ARG A 68 15.49 13.37 -17.55
C ARG A 68 14.46 12.52 -16.83
N LEU A 69 14.44 12.63 -15.51
CA LEU A 69 13.46 11.90 -14.70
C LEU A 69 12.02 12.29 -15.07
N ILE A 70 11.79 13.54 -15.48
CA ILE A 70 10.48 13.99 -15.96
C ILE A 70 10.06 13.30 -17.27
N ASP A 71 10.99 12.97 -18.15
CA ASP A 71 10.71 12.27 -19.40
C ASP A 71 10.21 10.84 -19.12
N ILE A 72 10.79 10.19 -18.10
CA ILE A 72 10.35 8.88 -17.60
C ILE A 72 8.94 8.95 -17.01
N MET A 73 8.58 10.04 -16.32
CA MET A 73 7.21 10.18 -15.81
C MET A 73 6.19 10.42 -16.91
N HIS A 74 6.56 11.11 -17.98
CA HIS A 74 5.69 11.29 -19.13
C HIS A 74 5.58 10.03 -19.99
N ASN A 75 6.63 9.19 -20.01
CA ASN A 75 6.64 7.92 -20.71
C ASN A 75 7.36 6.84 -19.88
N SER A 76 6.59 6.12 -19.07
CA SER A 76 7.12 5.10 -18.17
C SER A 76 7.70 3.88 -18.91
N CYS A 77 7.28 3.64 -20.16
CA CYS A 77 7.84 2.57 -21.01
C CYS A 77 9.34 2.76 -21.28
N CYS A 78 9.84 4.00 -21.25
CA CYS A 78 11.28 4.27 -21.43
C CYS A 78 12.16 3.57 -20.38
N LEU A 79 11.61 3.13 -19.24
CA LEU A 79 12.36 2.37 -18.23
C LEU A 79 12.71 0.94 -18.67
N GLU A 80 11.93 0.34 -19.57
CA GLU A 80 12.19 -1.01 -20.10
C GLU A 80 13.41 -1.02 -21.03
N ASP A 81 13.64 0.09 -21.73
CA ASP A 81 14.74 0.27 -22.68
C ASP A 81 16.05 0.72 -22.01
N LEU A 82 16.05 1.01 -20.71
CA LEU A 82 17.26 1.44 -19.99
C LEU A 82 18.24 0.28 -19.81
N ASP A 83 19.47 0.48 -20.26
CA ASP A 83 20.57 -0.46 -20.07
C ASP A 83 21.17 -0.38 -18.64
N GLU A 84 22.04 -1.35 -18.32
CA GLU A 84 22.74 -1.43 -17.02
C GLU A 84 23.80 -0.32 -16.81
N SER A 85 23.87 0.65 -17.74
CA SER A 85 24.68 1.85 -17.59
C SER A 85 24.11 2.83 -16.55
N TRP A 86 22.83 2.67 -16.21
CA TRP A 86 22.10 3.54 -15.28
C TRP A 86 21.73 2.83 -13.97
N ASP A 87 21.48 3.60 -12.92
CA ASP A 87 20.90 3.06 -11.68
C ASP A 87 19.38 2.93 -11.84
N ILE A 88 18.98 1.84 -12.50
CA ILE A 88 17.59 1.54 -12.81
C ILE A 88 16.74 1.49 -11.53
N ASP A 89 17.25 0.88 -10.46
CA ASP A 89 16.51 0.78 -9.19
C ASP A 89 16.18 2.16 -8.64
N LEU A 90 17.14 3.09 -8.68
CA LEU A 90 16.93 4.47 -8.25
C LEU A 90 15.96 5.22 -9.17
N CYS A 91 15.96 4.95 -10.49
CA CYS A 91 14.98 5.51 -11.42
C CYS A 91 13.56 5.07 -11.09
N TYR A 92 13.33 3.77 -10.85
CA TYR A 92 12.01 3.26 -10.44
C TYR A 92 11.56 3.87 -9.12
N GLU A 93 12.45 3.95 -8.14
CA GLU A 93 12.14 4.60 -6.86
C GLU A 93 11.77 6.07 -7.04
N ALA A 94 12.56 6.85 -7.78
CA ALA A 94 12.33 8.27 -7.96
C ALA A 94 11.04 8.56 -8.75
N ALA A 95 10.80 7.82 -9.84
CA ALA A 95 9.59 7.91 -10.64
C ALA A 95 8.35 7.53 -9.81
N LEU A 96 8.38 6.39 -9.12
CA LEU A 96 7.27 5.97 -8.26
C LEU A 96 6.94 7.05 -7.23
N ASN A 97 7.93 7.53 -6.47
CA ASN A 97 7.73 8.58 -5.46
C ASN A 97 7.27 9.92 -6.06
N GLY A 98 7.39 10.10 -7.38
CA GLY A 98 6.90 11.28 -8.11
C GLY A 98 5.38 11.37 -8.20
N PHE A 99 4.67 10.25 -8.13
CA PHE A 99 3.20 10.25 -8.14
C PHE A 99 2.59 10.86 -6.87
N TRP A 100 3.29 10.80 -5.74
CA TRP A 100 2.71 11.16 -4.44
C TRP A 100 2.20 12.61 -4.37
N GLY A 101 2.91 13.56 -4.98
CA GLY A 101 2.46 14.96 -5.01
C GLY A 101 1.08 15.12 -5.65
N GLN A 102 0.80 14.38 -6.73
CA GLN A 102 -0.50 14.40 -7.39
C GLN A 102 -1.57 13.66 -6.58
N ILE A 103 -1.22 12.53 -5.96
CA ILE A 103 -2.11 11.79 -5.05
C ILE A 103 -2.55 12.70 -3.90
N TRP A 104 -1.60 13.40 -3.27
CA TRP A 104 -1.87 14.37 -2.21
C TRP A 104 -2.79 15.50 -2.68
N ALA A 105 -2.50 16.11 -3.84
CA ALA A 105 -3.29 17.22 -4.38
C ALA A 105 -4.75 16.83 -4.67
N ILE A 106 -5.00 15.62 -5.17
CA ILE A 106 -6.35 15.08 -5.37
C ILE A 106 -7.06 14.90 -4.03
N GLY A 107 -6.36 14.37 -3.02
CA GLY A 107 -6.89 14.21 -1.66
C GLY A 107 -7.27 15.56 -1.02
N GLU A 108 -6.42 16.58 -1.14
CA GLU A 108 -6.71 17.94 -0.69
C GLU A 108 -7.91 18.54 -1.42
N SER A 109 -7.96 18.40 -2.75
CA SER A 109 -9.06 18.93 -3.57
C SER A 109 -10.39 18.27 -3.21
N THR A 110 -10.38 16.94 -3.00
CA THR A 110 -11.56 16.18 -2.57
C THR A 110 -12.11 16.72 -1.25
N ARG A 111 -11.21 16.98 -0.29
CA ARG A 111 -11.58 17.53 1.03
C ARG A 111 -12.06 18.97 0.95
N PHE A 112 -11.39 19.81 0.16
CA PHE A 112 -11.72 21.23 0.01
C PHE A 112 -13.11 21.42 -0.62
N HIS A 113 -13.42 20.67 -1.67
CA HIS A 113 -14.71 20.76 -2.36
C HIS A 113 -15.82 19.92 -1.71
N GLY A 114 -15.49 19.12 -0.69
CA GLY A 114 -16.44 18.27 0.02
C GLY A 114 -17.16 17.30 -0.91
N ILE A 115 -16.43 16.65 -1.83
CA ILE A 115 -17.00 15.85 -2.92
C ILE A 115 -17.93 14.73 -2.43
N ASP A 116 -17.67 14.19 -1.23
CA ASP A 116 -18.49 13.13 -0.65
C ASP A 116 -19.81 13.67 -0.04
N GLY A 117 -19.92 14.97 0.23
CA GLY A 117 -21.06 15.61 0.89
C GLY A 117 -21.83 16.62 0.04
N ASN A 118 -21.22 17.20 -0.99
CA ASN A 118 -21.78 18.28 -1.80
C ASN A 118 -22.32 17.79 -3.16
N LYS A 119 -23.38 18.42 -3.64
CA LYS A 119 -24.03 18.11 -4.94
C LYS A 119 -23.39 18.83 -6.13
N ASP A 120 -22.31 19.59 -5.92
CA ASP A 120 -21.62 20.27 -7.02
C ASP A 120 -21.05 19.25 -8.01
N SER A 121 -21.64 19.23 -9.20
CA SER A 121 -21.36 18.22 -10.22
C SER A 121 -20.06 18.48 -10.97
N VAL A 122 -19.60 19.74 -11.07
CA VAL A 122 -18.45 20.09 -11.92
C VAL A 122 -17.14 19.73 -11.24
N HIS A 123 -16.92 20.19 -10.00
CA HIS A 123 -15.72 19.85 -9.25
C HIS A 123 -15.63 18.34 -8.98
N ARG A 124 -16.76 17.70 -8.70
CA ARG A 124 -16.84 16.24 -8.54
C ARG A 124 -16.42 15.51 -9.80
N LEU A 125 -16.92 15.91 -10.97
CA LEU A 125 -16.56 15.29 -12.24
C LEU A 125 -15.07 15.45 -12.53
N TRP A 126 -14.53 16.66 -12.37
CA TRP A 126 -13.12 16.95 -12.62
C TRP A 126 -12.20 16.14 -11.72
N ILE A 127 -12.41 16.17 -10.39
CA ILE A 127 -11.58 15.43 -9.42
C ILE A 127 -11.68 13.93 -9.65
N THR A 128 -12.88 13.41 -9.89
CA THR A 128 -13.07 11.97 -10.15
C THR A 128 -12.37 11.54 -11.44
N THR A 129 -12.38 12.38 -12.47
CA THR A 129 -11.69 12.11 -13.73
C THR A 129 -10.18 12.09 -13.51
N GLN A 130 -9.62 13.14 -12.91
CA GLN A 130 -8.18 13.23 -12.61
C GLN A 130 -7.72 12.03 -11.76
N GLN A 131 -8.53 11.65 -10.78
CA GLN A 131 -8.24 10.50 -9.94
C GLN A 131 -8.22 9.18 -10.71
N ARG A 132 -9.18 8.97 -11.62
CA ARG A 132 -9.23 7.76 -12.43
C ARG A 132 -8.02 7.65 -13.36
N GLU A 133 -7.64 8.75 -14.00
CA GLU A 133 -6.46 8.77 -14.87
C GLU A 133 -5.19 8.50 -14.06
N LEU A 134 -5.00 9.18 -12.93
CA LEU A 134 -3.84 8.95 -12.06
C LEU A 134 -3.78 7.53 -11.50
N TYR A 135 -4.92 6.96 -11.12
CA TYR A 135 -4.99 5.56 -10.71
C TYR A 135 -4.49 4.63 -11.82
N ARG A 136 -4.92 4.84 -13.08
CA ARG A 136 -4.48 4.04 -14.22
C ARG A 136 -2.97 4.18 -14.47
N GLU A 137 -2.42 5.38 -14.33
CA GLU A 137 -0.98 5.62 -14.48
C GLU A 137 -0.16 4.88 -13.42
N VAL A 138 -0.57 4.96 -12.15
CA VAL A 138 0.10 4.25 -11.05
C VAL A 138 -0.05 2.73 -11.19
N GLU A 139 -1.22 2.25 -11.62
CA GLU A 139 -1.47 0.82 -11.87
C GLU A 139 -0.59 0.29 -13.01
N SER A 140 -0.50 1.03 -14.12
CA SER A 140 0.42 0.71 -15.22
C SER A 140 1.88 0.70 -14.76
N PHE A 141 2.29 1.64 -13.91
CA PHE A 141 3.64 1.68 -13.35
C PHE A 141 3.89 0.52 -12.38
N ARG A 142 2.88 0.11 -11.60
CA ARG A 142 2.93 -1.08 -10.75
C ARG A 142 3.15 -2.33 -11.59
N ASP A 143 2.44 -2.49 -12.70
CA ASP A 143 2.59 -3.65 -13.57
C ASP A 143 3.99 -3.71 -14.22
N LEU A 144 4.54 -2.55 -14.59
CA LEU A 144 5.94 -2.42 -15.01
C LEU A 144 6.93 -2.85 -13.92
N ILE A 145 6.67 -2.52 -12.65
CA ILE A 145 7.47 -2.99 -11.52
C ILE A 145 7.38 -4.54 -11.40
N LEU A 146 6.19 -5.11 -11.51
CA LEU A 146 5.98 -6.56 -11.39
C LEU A 146 6.65 -7.37 -12.51
N GLY A 147 6.71 -6.81 -13.72
CA GLY A 147 7.36 -7.44 -14.88
C GLY A 147 8.86 -7.65 -14.70
N ARG A 148 9.50 -7.01 -13.72
CA ARG A 148 10.95 -7.04 -13.54
C ARG A 148 11.37 -8.04 -12.45
N ALA A 149 12.02 -9.12 -12.89
CA ALA A 149 12.44 -10.26 -12.04
C ALA A 149 13.34 -9.91 -10.83
N LYS A 150 14.03 -8.74 -10.85
CA LYS A 150 14.99 -8.33 -9.80
C LYS A 150 14.48 -7.23 -8.86
N ILE A 151 13.23 -6.77 -8.97
CA ILE A 151 12.78 -5.65 -8.12
C ILE A 151 12.51 -6.08 -6.67
N ARG A 152 12.96 -5.24 -5.72
CA ARG A 152 12.76 -5.36 -4.28
C ARG A 152 11.28 -5.22 -3.89
N SER A 153 10.82 -6.06 -2.96
CA SER A 153 9.47 -6.02 -2.39
C SER A 153 9.05 -4.64 -1.85
N GLY A 154 10.00 -3.80 -1.43
CA GLY A 154 9.71 -2.43 -0.97
C GLY A 154 9.11 -1.50 -2.04
N LEU A 155 9.47 -1.66 -3.31
CA LEU A 155 8.87 -0.89 -4.42
C LEU A 155 7.40 -1.30 -4.63
N ASN A 156 7.12 -2.60 -4.61
CA ASN A 156 5.76 -3.11 -4.70
C ASN A 156 4.89 -2.60 -3.53
N ILE A 157 5.37 -2.67 -2.30
CA ILE A 157 4.65 -2.11 -1.13
C ILE A 157 4.33 -0.62 -1.32
N THR A 158 5.27 0.15 -1.87
CA THR A 158 5.09 1.58 -2.11
C THR A 158 4.01 1.84 -3.17
N ALA A 159 4.04 1.08 -4.28
CA ALA A 159 3.04 1.20 -5.34
C ALA A 159 1.63 0.82 -4.86
N GLU A 160 1.51 -0.30 -4.15
CA GLU A 160 0.23 -0.72 -3.57
C GLU A 160 -0.30 0.28 -2.54
N LEU A 161 0.58 0.90 -1.74
CA LEU A 161 0.19 1.95 -0.80
C LEU A 161 -0.33 3.21 -1.50
N PHE A 162 0.23 3.57 -2.65
CA PHE A 162 -0.23 4.70 -3.45
C PHE A 162 -1.59 4.44 -4.09
N LEU A 163 -1.78 3.24 -4.63
CA LEU A 163 -3.08 2.80 -5.13
C LEU A 163 -4.13 2.75 -4.02
N LEU A 164 -3.77 2.24 -2.83
CA LEU A 164 -4.62 2.28 -1.64
C LEU A 164 -4.99 3.72 -1.26
N ALA A 165 -4.02 4.64 -1.21
CA ALA A 165 -4.24 6.04 -0.86
C ALA A 165 -5.11 6.79 -1.90
N LEU A 166 -5.13 6.33 -3.15
CA LEU A 166 -6.10 6.79 -4.14
C LEU A 166 -7.49 6.20 -3.85
N CYS A 167 -7.60 4.94 -3.47
CA CYS A 167 -8.91 4.34 -3.20
C CYS A 167 -9.60 4.89 -1.93
N VAL A 168 -8.84 5.23 -0.89
CA VAL A 168 -9.34 5.73 0.41
C VAL A 168 -8.33 6.70 1.04
N SER A 169 -8.82 7.76 1.68
CA SER A 169 -7.95 8.75 2.32
C SER A 169 -7.28 8.17 3.59
N PRO A 170 -5.94 8.13 3.67
CA PRO A 170 -5.28 7.61 4.87
C PRO A 170 -5.52 8.49 6.11
N ASN A 171 -5.67 9.80 5.92
CA ASN A 171 -6.04 10.75 6.99
C ASN A 171 -7.46 10.49 7.51
N GLU A 172 -8.41 10.17 6.62
CA GLU A 172 -9.78 9.82 7.01
C GLU A 172 -9.83 8.52 7.82
N LEU A 173 -9.08 7.50 7.41
CA LEU A 173 -8.93 6.26 8.17
C LEU A 173 -8.37 6.51 9.58
N GLN A 174 -7.37 7.39 9.71
CA GLN A 174 -6.81 7.75 11.00
C GLN A 174 -7.77 8.58 11.87
N ARG A 175 -8.56 9.47 11.27
CA ARG A 175 -9.62 10.19 11.98
C ARG A 175 -10.67 9.23 12.51
N PHE A 176 -11.08 8.26 11.68
CA PHE A 176 -11.98 7.18 12.08
C PHE A 176 -11.41 6.34 13.23
N ALA A 177 -10.10 6.07 13.22
CA ALA A 177 -9.39 5.42 14.32
C ALA A 177 -9.35 6.25 15.63
N GLY A 178 -9.80 7.51 15.59
CA GLY A 178 -9.86 8.41 16.74
C GLY A 178 -8.63 9.31 16.91
N ARG A 179 -7.72 9.39 15.92
CA ARG A 179 -6.50 10.23 16.00
C ARG A 179 -6.79 11.70 16.27
N SER A 180 -7.95 12.19 15.85
CA SER A 180 -8.34 13.61 15.94
C SER A 180 -9.53 13.86 16.88
N GLY A 181 -9.81 12.94 17.80
CA GLY A 181 -10.95 13.06 18.72
C GLY A 181 -12.24 12.43 18.20
N GLN A 182 -13.29 12.47 19.02
CA GLN A 182 -14.53 11.73 18.79
C GLN A 182 -15.40 12.38 17.70
N GLU A 183 -15.40 13.71 17.62
CA GLU A 183 -16.15 14.48 16.63
C GLU A 183 -15.62 14.20 15.23
N ALA A 184 -14.29 14.23 15.06
CA ALA A 184 -13.64 13.92 13.79
C ALA A 184 -13.87 12.45 13.38
N ALA A 185 -13.84 11.51 14.33
CA ALA A 185 -14.16 10.11 14.06
C ALA A 185 -15.61 9.92 13.57
N SER A 186 -16.55 10.62 14.19
CA SER A 186 -17.97 10.58 13.80
C SER A 186 -18.20 11.15 12.39
N GLN A 187 -17.51 12.22 12.03
CA GLN A 187 -17.57 12.77 10.67
C GLN A 187 -16.98 11.81 9.62
N SER A 188 -15.84 11.20 9.93
CA SER A 188 -15.22 10.20 9.06
C SER A 188 -16.08 8.96 8.89
N LEU A 189 -16.82 8.54 9.92
CA LEU A 189 -17.75 7.42 9.82
C LEU A 189 -18.82 7.65 8.73
N ILE A 190 -19.46 8.81 8.69
CA ILE A 190 -20.53 9.13 7.70
C ILE A 190 -20.03 8.98 6.26
N SER A 191 -18.80 9.43 6.01
CA SER A 191 -18.18 9.32 4.69
C SER A 191 -17.77 7.88 4.37
N LEU A 192 -17.16 7.17 5.34
CA LEU A 192 -16.76 5.79 5.17
C LEU A 192 -17.94 4.82 4.98
N GLU A 193 -19.11 5.11 5.57
CA GLU A 193 -20.36 4.39 5.33
C GLU A 193 -20.83 4.50 3.86
N ARG A 194 -20.55 5.61 3.19
CA ARG A 194 -20.81 5.75 1.74
C ARG A 194 -19.76 5.01 0.93
N TRP A 195 -18.52 5.01 1.40
CA TRP A 195 -17.39 4.41 0.72
C TRP A 195 -17.41 2.88 0.72
N TYR A 196 -17.65 2.21 1.86
CA TYR A 196 -17.40 0.77 2.03
C TYR A 196 -18.14 -0.11 1.00
N THR A 197 -19.27 0.39 0.50
CA THR A 197 -20.19 -0.30 -0.40
C THR A 197 -19.76 -0.21 -1.88
N THR A 198 -18.81 0.69 -2.19
CA THR A 198 -18.34 0.99 -3.54
C THR A 198 -17.30 0.01 -4.06
N GLU A 199 -17.12 -0.02 -5.38
CA GLU A 199 -15.98 -0.71 -6.01
C GLU A 199 -14.64 -0.18 -5.49
N ARG A 200 -14.55 1.12 -5.21
CA ARG A 200 -13.32 1.74 -4.69
C ARG A 200 -12.91 1.18 -3.34
N ALA A 201 -13.87 0.89 -2.45
CA ALA A 201 -13.56 0.24 -1.18
C ALA A 201 -13.02 -1.18 -1.38
N ARG A 202 -13.58 -1.93 -2.34
CA ARG A 202 -13.10 -3.27 -2.69
C ARG A 202 -11.70 -3.25 -3.31
N ARG A 203 -11.39 -2.26 -4.15
CA ARG A 203 -10.02 -2.00 -4.63
C ARG A 203 -9.07 -1.65 -3.48
N ALA A 204 -9.50 -0.82 -2.52
CA ALA A 204 -8.67 -0.44 -1.38
C ALA A 204 -8.24 -1.65 -0.54
N ILE A 205 -9.19 -2.54 -0.19
CA ILE A 205 -8.86 -3.76 0.57
C ILE A 205 -8.06 -4.77 -0.26
N TRP A 206 -8.21 -4.78 -1.58
CA TRP A 206 -7.35 -5.56 -2.47
C TRP A 206 -5.90 -5.08 -2.40
N HIS A 207 -5.63 -3.78 -2.60
CA HIS A 207 -4.29 -3.21 -2.47
C HIS A 207 -3.72 -3.42 -1.05
N ALA A 208 -4.56 -3.30 -0.02
CA ALA A 208 -4.16 -3.63 1.34
C ALA A 208 -3.69 -5.10 1.47
N GLY A 209 -4.38 -6.04 0.82
CA GLY A 209 -4.00 -7.45 0.79
C GLY A 209 -2.66 -7.68 0.09
N GLN A 210 -2.41 -6.95 -1.00
CA GLN A 210 -1.12 -6.99 -1.69
C GLN A 210 0.02 -6.38 -0.87
N ILE A 211 -0.25 -5.37 -0.03
CA ILE A 211 0.74 -4.90 0.94
C ILE A 211 1.11 -6.02 1.92
N PHE A 212 0.14 -6.79 2.43
CA PHE A 212 0.42 -7.95 3.29
C PHE A 212 1.21 -9.04 2.55
N HIS A 213 0.86 -9.31 1.29
CA HIS A 213 1.60 -10.23 0.43
C HIS A 213 3.07 -9.84 0.35
N TRP A 214 3.38 -8.63 -0.11
CA TRP A 214 4.76 -8.17 -0.25
C TRP A 214 5.50 -8.03 1.07
N ALA A 215 4.82 -7.62 2.14
CA ALA A 215 5.38 -7.57 3.48
C ALA A 215 5.79 -8.97 3.99
N SER A 216 4.99 -9.99 3.69
CA SER A 216 5.33 -11.39 4.01
C SER A 216 6.54 -11.91 3.24
N LEU A 217 6.82 -11.32 2.06
CA LEU A 217 7.96 -11.65 1.22
C LEU A 217 9.24 -10.87 1.57
N MET A 218 9.20 -9.92 2.52
CA MET A 218 10.39 -9.16 2.89
C MET A 218 11.46 -10.04 3.55
N ALA A 219 12.72 -9.67 3.32
CA ALA A 219 13.84 -10.27 4.03
C ALA A 219 13.76 -9.94 5.54
N PRO A 220 14.38 -10.74 6.41
CA PRO A 220 14.39 -10.49 7.85
C PRO A 220 14.88 -9.08 8.19
N ALA A 221 14.23 -8.46 9.17
CA ALA A 221 14.45 -7.10 9.67
C ALA A 221 14.28 -5.97 8.64
N GLN A 222 13.67 -6.23 7.47
CA GLN A 222 13.40 -5.21 6.44
C GLN A 222 11.98 -4.61 6.53
N LEU A 223 11.04 -5.25 7.24
CA LEU A 223 9.70 -4.72 7.49
C LEU A 223 9.72 -3.66 8.60
N ARG A 224 10.44 -2.57 8.33
CA ARG A 224 10.69 -1.42 9.21
C ARG A 224 10.44 -0.11 8.47
N ASP A 225 10.53 0.99 9.20
CA ASP A 225 10.45 2.34 8.65
C ASP A 225 9.14 2.53 7.84
N PHE A 226 9.26 2.98 6.59
CA PHE A 226 8.11 3.24 5.72
C PHE A 226 7.26 1.99 5.40
N HIS A 227 7.87 0.81 5.33
CA HIS A 227 7.11 -0.42 5.06
C HIS A 227 6.22 -0.82 6.23
N ALA A 228 6.64 -0.51 7.46
CA ALA A 228 5.79 -0.69 8.63
C ALA A 228 4.57 0.23 8.56
N VAL A 229 4.77 1.49 8.20
CA VAL A 229 3.66 2.45 7.98
C VAL A 229 2.69 1.96 6.90
N ALA A 230 3.19 1.36 5.82
CA ALA A 230 2.34 0.78 4.77
C ALA A 230 1.43 -0.32 5.29
N VAL A 231 1.99 -1.29 6.06
CA VAL A 231 1.21 -2.36 6.69
C VAL A 231 0.19 -1.80 7.69
N TYR A 232 0.55 -0.76 8.44
CA TYR A 232 -0.38 -0.09 9.34
C TYR A 232 -1.59 0.47 8.58
N PHE A 233 -1.39 1.24 7.50
CA PHE A 233 -2.50 1.76 6.69
C PHE A 233 -3.31 0.67 5.98
N ALA A 234 -2.65 -0.40 5.52
CA ALA A 234 -3.33 -1.56 4.95
C ALA A 234 -4.27 -2.22 5.98
N SER A 235 -3.75 -2.49 7.19
CA SER A 235 -4.52 -3.08 8.28
C SER A 235 -5.68 -2.18 8.71
N LEU A 236 -5.46 -0.86 8.76
CA LEU A 236 -6.48 0.12 9.14
C LEU A 236 -7.60 0.21 8.11
N THR A 237 -7.26 0.14 6.81
CA THR A 237 -8.23 0.08 5.71
C THR A 237 -9.14 -1.14 5.85
N MET A 238 -8.56 -2.32 6.05
CA MET A 238 -9.32 -3.56 6.20
C MET A 238 -10.14 -3.58 7.50
N TRP A 239 -9.58 -3.07 8.59
CA TRP A 239 -10.27 -2.93 9.88
C TRP A 239 -11.51 -2.03 9.74
N ALA A 240 -11.37 -0.87 9.11
CA ALA A 240 -12.48 0.04 8.85
C ALA A 240 -13.55 -0.61 7.96
N TYR A 241 -13.13 -1.24 6.85
CA TYR A 241 -14.03 -1.98 5.97
C TYR A 241 -14.81 -3.08 6.71
N GLY A 242 -14.11 -3.87 7.55
CA GLY A 242 -14.69 -4.95 8.35
C GLY A 242 -15.78 -4.45 9.30
N HIS A 243 -15.49 -3.41 10.08
CA HIS A 243 -16.48 -2.81 10.99
C HIS A 243 -17.74 -2.30 10.27
N LEU A 244 -17.56 -1.66 9.12
CA LEU A 244 -18.67 -1.12 8.32
C LEU A 244 -19.49 -2.21 7.62
N SER A 245 -18.84 -3.30 7.20
CA SER A 245 -19.55 -4.45 6.61
C SER A 245 -20.41 -5.19 7.65
N ASN A 246 -19.96 -5.21 8.91
CA ASN A 246 -20.65 -5.88 10.00
C ASN A 246 -21.87 -5.11 10.51
N SER A 247 -21.83 -3.77 10.56
CA SER A 247 -22.95 -2.96 11.03
C SER A 247 -24.20 -3.19 10.19
N ILE A 248 -24.05 -3.27 8.87
CA ILE A 248 -25.17 -3.41 7.92
C ILE A 248 -25.71 -4.83 7.88
N THR A 249 -24.84 -5.84 8.04
CA THR A 249 -25.29 -7.24 8.17
C THR A 249 -26.17 -7.42 9.41
N ARG A 250 -25.86 -6.74 10.52
CA ARG A 250 -26.64 -6.79 11.77
C ARG A 250 -28.00 -6.08 11.64
N GLU A 251 -28.09 -5.02 10.85
CA GLU A 251 -29.35 -4.28 10.63
C GLU A 251 -30.31 -5.02 9.68
N GLY A 252 -29.80 -5.66 8.63
CA GLY A 252 -30.60 -6.45 7.68
C GLY A 252 -31.19 -7.76 8.26
N THR A 253 -30.76 -8.18 9.46
CA THR A 253 -31.23 -9.44 10.07
C THR A 253 -32.59 -9.28 10.79
N ASN A 254 -33.12 -8.06 10.93
CA ASN A 254 -34.44 -7.80 11.51
C ASN A 254 -35.59 -7.97 10.50
N GLU A 255 -35.32 -8.02 9.19
CA GLU A 255 -36.33 -8.30 8.17
C GLU A 255 -35.98 -9.58 7.39
N THR A 256 -36.72 -10.65 7.70
CA THR A 256 -36.79 -11.90 6.93
C THR A 256 -35.48 -12.68 6.76
N LYS A 257 -35.31 -13.70 7.61
CA LYS A 257 -34.64 -14.96 7.24
C LYS A 257 -35.30 -15.55 5.98
N LYS A 258 -34.85 -15.14 4.80
CA LYS A 258 -35.15 -15.80 3.52
C LYS A 258 -33.84 -16.27 2.89
N THR A 259 -33.53 -17.55 3.15
CA THR A 259 -32.99 -18.50 2.17
C THR A 259 -32.14 -17.92 1.04
N ARG A 260 -30.84 -17.75 1.28
CA ARG A 260 -29.77 -17.97 0.29
C ARG A 260 -28.56 -18.55 1.00
N ASP A 261 -28.67 -19.83 1.35
CA ASP A 261 -27.56 -20.66 1.81
C ASP A 261 -26.73 -21.14 0.60
N SER A 262 -26.31 -20.19 -0.24
CA SER A 262 -25.22 -20.42 -1.19
C SER A 262 -24.00 -19.79 -0.53
N SER A 263 -23.10 -20.61 0.01
CA SER A 263 -21.81 -20.14 0.51
C SER A 263 -21.15 -19.30 -0.58
N GLN A 264 -21.11 -17.98 -0.41
CA GLN A 264 -20.43 -17.12 -1.36
C GLN A 264 -18.95 -17.54 -1.45
N PRO A 265 -18.33 -17.49 -2.64
CA PRO A 265 -16.94 -17.89 -2.80
C PRO A 265 -16.05 -17.03 -1.89
N GLU A 266 -15.14 -17.69 -1.16
CA GLU A 266 -14.10 -16.99 -0.40
C GLU A 266 -13.06 -16.41 -1.37
N VAL A 267 -12.71 -15.14 -1.20
CA VAL A 267 -11.76 -14.42 -2.07
C VAL A 267 -10.54 -14.05 -1.25
N ASN A 268 -9.39 -14.65 -1.57
CA ASN A 268 -8.14 -14.38 -0.84
C ASN A 268 -7.49 -13.08 -1.33
N LEU A 269 -7.46 -12.05 -0.49
CA LEU A 269 -6.90 -10.74 -0.84
C LEU A 269 -5.36 -10.70 -0.88
N ILE A 270 -4.69 -11.70 -0.30
CA ILE A 270 -3.21 -11.85 -0.34
C ILE A 270 -2.77 -12.65 -1.60
N GLY A 271 -3.75 -13.12 -2.37
CA GLY A 271 -3.56 -14.01 -3.51
C GLY A 271 -3.23 -13.29 -4.83
N ARG A 272 -3.22 -14.09 -5.90
CA ARG A 272 -3.07 -13.61 -7.28
C ARG A 272 -4.36 -12.91 -7.75
N ASP A 273 -4.21 -12.02 -8.72
CA ASP A 273 -5.34 -11.43 -9.44
C ASP A 273 -6.02 -12.50 -10.31
N ASP A 274 -7.01 -13.17 -9.73
CA ASP A 274 -7.82 -14.20 -10.39
C ASP A 274 -9.20 -13.64 -10.81
N ARG A 275 -9.97 -14.47 -11.50
CA ARG A 275 -11.30 -14.07 -12.00
C ARG A 275 -12.24 -13.79 -10.83
N GLU A 276 -12.12 -14.53 -9.74
CA GLU A 276 -12.90 -14.43 -8.52
C GLU A 276 -12.65 -13.08 -7.83
N THR A 277 -11.38 -12.67 -7.73
CA THR A 277 -10.97 -11.35 -7.25
C THR A 277 -11.54 -10.22 -8.12
N ARG A 278 -11.43 -10.32 -9.45
CA ARG A 278 -12.01 -9.31 -10.35
C ARG A 278 -13.53 -9.22 -10.24
N THR A 279 -14.19 -10.36 -10.09
CA THR A 279 -15.64 -10.42 -9.88
C THR A 279 -16.04 -9.81 -8.54
N PHE A 280 -15.24 -10.03 -7.49
CA PHE A 280 -15.42 -9.38 -6.21
C PHE A 280 -15.25 -7.87 -6.31
N ILE A 281 -14.16 -7.39 -6.91
CA ILE A 281 -13.89 -5.95 -7.05
C ILE A 281 -15.03 -5.27 -7.82
N SER A 282 -15.38 -5.75 -9.01
CA SER A 282 -16.42 -5.13 -9.85
C SER A 282 -17.83 -5.32 -9.29
N GLY A 283 -18.19 -6.55 -8.89
CA GLY A 283 -19.57 -6.94 -8.59
C GLY A 283 -19.92 -7.10 -7.11
N GLY A 284 -18.94 -6.99 -6.19
CA GLY A 284 -19.14 -7.20 -4.76
C GLY A 284 -19.55 -8.63 -4.38
N GLN A 285 -19.30 -9.60 -5.25
CA GLN A 285 -19.64 -11.01 -5.02
C GLN A 285 -18.46 -11.72 -4.36
N GLY A 286 -18.68 -12.36 -3.21
CA GLY A 286 -17.66 -13.13 -2.51
C GLY A 286 -17.37 -12.60 -1.11
N THR A 287 -16.83 -13.46 -0.25
CA THR A 287 -16.41 -13.10 1.11
C THR A 287 -14.90 -12.87 1.14
N PRO A 288 -14.41 -11.64 1.42
CA PRO A 288 -12.99 -11.37 1.45
C PRO A 288 -12.33 -12.01 2.68
N VAL A 289 -11.23 -12.72 2.43
CA VAL A 289 -10.43 -13.41 3.45
C VAL A 289 -8.94 -13.13 3.26
N LEU A 290 -8.18 -13.26 4.34
CA LEU A 290 -6.72 -13.20 4.36
C LEU A 290 -6.20 -14.59 4.69
N SER A 291 -5.43 -15.16 3.75
CA SER A 291 -4.74 -16.42 3.96
C SER A 291 -3.30 -16.26 3.46
N LEU A 292 -2.35 -16.22 4.41
CA LEU A 292 -0.93 -16.29 4.07
C LEU A 292 -0.58 -17.77 3.83
N VAL A 293 -0.16 -18.10 2.62
CA VAL A 293 0.37 -19.44 2.33
C VAL A 293 1.76 -19.56 2.97
N PRO A 294 2.07 -20.64 3.70
CA PRO A 294 3.41 -20.87 4.26
C PRO A 294 4.50 -20.86 3.18
N ARG A 295 5.73 -20.48 3.57
CA ARG A 295 6.86 -20.27 2.66
C ARG A 295 7.50 -21.57 2.11
N ASP A 296 6.97 -22.76 2.41
CA ASP A 296 7.69 -24.03 2.17
C ASP A 296 6.89 -25.08 1.38
N SER A 297 6.63 -24.85 0.10
CA SER A 297 6.16 -25.97 -0.76
C SER A 297 6.68 -26.01 -2.19
N THR A 298 7.59 -25.12 -2.62
CA THR A 298 8.11 -25.17 -4.01
C THR A 298 9.62 -25.07 -4.20
N ASP A 299 10.42 -24.80 -3.16
CA ASP A 299 11.87 -24.56 -3.34
C ASP A 299 12.80 -25.49 -2.54
N ILE A 300 12.37 -26.72 -2.21
CA ILE A 300 13.29 -27.74 -1.69
C ILE A 300 13.60 -28.75 -2.79
N ASN A 301 14.48 -28.35 -3.71
CA ASN A 301 15.37 -29.30 -4.37
C ASN A 301 16.59 -29.47 -3.47
N ASP A 302 16.67 -30.65 -2.86
CA ASP A 302 17.83 -31.41 -2.41
C ASP A 302 19.00 -30.72 -1.67
N THR A 303 19.43 -31.42 -0.63
CA THR A 303 20.68 -31.27 0.14
C THR A 303 20.74 -30.15 1.18
N THR A 304 20.05 -30.33 2.31
CA THR A 304 20.73 -30.59 3.60
C THR A 304 19.71 -30.90 4.69
N GLY A 305 19.74 -32.13 5.19
CA GLY A 305 18.95 -32.52 6.35
C GLY A 305 19.53 -31.88 7.61
N LYS A 306 18.77 -30.93 8.18
CA LYS A 306 18.62 -30.60 9.61
C LYS A 306 17.79 -29.32 9.73
N SER A 307 16.47 -29.47 9.71
CA SER A 307 15.55 -28.41 10.17
C SER A 307 15.22 -28.65 11.63
N GLU A 308 16.02 -28.07 12.53
CA GLU A 308 15.67 -27.98 13.95
C GLU A 308 14.65 -26.84 14.14
N ASP A 309 13.38 -27.22 14.23
CA ASP A 309 12.41 -26.78 15.24
C ASP A 309 12.46 -25.31 15.69
N TYR A 310 12.15 -24.38 14.79
CA TYR A 310 11.58 -23.06 15.13
C TYR A 310 10.53 -22.66 14.10
N ASP A 311 9.59 -23.56 13.82
CA ASP A 311 8.46 -23.26 12.96
C ASP A 311 7.38 -22.60 13.82
N PHE A 312 7.36 -21.26 13.86
CA PHE A 312 6.14 -20.52 14.22
C PHE A 312 5.16 -20.77 13.08
N ILE A 313 4.53 -21.96 13.12
CA ILE A 313 3.50 -22.38 12.19
C ILE A 313 2.44 -21.29 12.26
N LEU A 314 2.37 -20.50 11.19
CA LEU A 314 1.12 -19.86 10.85
C LEU A 314 0.19 -21.06 10.68
N ASN A 315 -0.67 -21.31 11.67
CA ASN A 315 -1.88 -22.03 11.37
C ASN A 315 -2.41 -21.34 10.11
N ASN A 316 -2.75 -22.12 9.10
CA ASN A 316 -3.29 -21.65 7.82
C ASN A 316 -4.69 -21.03 8.05
N GLU A 317 -4.80 -20.20 9.08
CA GLU A 317 -5.96 -19.66 9.73
C GLU A 317 -6.39 -18.50 8.86
N LYS A 318 -7.41 -18.80 8.08
CA LYS A 318 -8.07 -17.84 7.24
C LYS A 318 -8.70 -16.77 8.13
N VAL A 319 -8.23 -15.53 8.01
CA VAL A 319 -8.83 -14.40 8.71
C VAL A 319 -9.89 -13.78 7.80
N ARG A 320 -11.15 -13.79 8.24
CA ARG A 320 -12.25 -13.10 7.53
C ARG A 320 -12.21 -11.62 7.87
N LEU A 321 -12.44 -10.75 6.90
CA LEU A 321 -12.53 -9.30 7.15
C LEU A 321 -13.73 -8.93 8.04
N SER A 322 -14.73 -9.81 8.16
CA SER A 322 -15.80 -9.67 9.15
C SER A 322 -15.31 -9.79 10.59
N ASN A 323 -14.07 -10.24 10.82
CA ASN A 323 -13.40 -10.14 12.12
C ASN A 323 -12.26 -9.11 12.04
N PRO A 324 -12.57 -7.81 12.14
CA PRO A 324 -11.59 -6.74 11.92
C PRO A 324 -10.44 -6.76 12.94
N ASN A 325 -10.64 -7.30 14.15
CA ASN A 325 -9.60 -7.41 15.17
C ASN A 325 -8.56 -8.47 14.83
N GLU A 326 -8.96 -9.59 14.22
CA GLU A 326 -8.01 -10.61 13.76
C GLU A 326 -7.15 -10.09 12.60
N VAL A 327 -7.65 -9.14 11.80
CA VAL A 327 -6.83 -8.47 10.76
C VAL A 327 -5.70 -7.65 11.41
N LEU A 328 -6.01 -6.88 12.46
CA LEU A 328 -5.02 -6.11 13.21
C LEU A 328 -3.99 -7.03 13.90
N LYS A 329 -4.44 -8.16 14.44
CA LYS A 329 -3.56 -9.18 15.01
C LYS A 329 -2.64 -9.80 13.96
N MET A 330 -3.17 -10.18 12.79
CA MET A 330 -2.37 -10.71 11.67
C MET A 330 -1.28 -9.73 11.23
N ALA A 331 -1.56 -8.42 11.19
CA ALA A 331 -0.56 -7.40 10.89
C ALA A 331 0.56 -7.33 11.94
N ARG A 332 0.21 -7.47 13.22
CA ARG A 332 1.18 -7.50 14.34
C ARG A 332 2.04 -8.76 14.29
N ASP A 333 1.46 -9.90 13.98
CA ASP A 333 2.17 -11.17 13.82
C ASP A 333 3.14 -11.09 12.64
N LEU A 334 2.74 -10.43 11.55
CA LEU A 334 3.59 -10.15 10.40
C LEU A 334 4.81 -9.30 10.77
N TYR A 335 4.64 -8.28 11.61
CA TYR A 335 5.79 -7.55 12.16
C TYR A 335 6.70 -8.45 12.98
N ARG A 336 6.17 -9.13 14.00
CA ARG A 336 6.98 -9.96 14.92
C ARG A 336 7.76 -11.04 14.18
N ARG A 337 7.15 -11.67 13.16
CA ARG A 337 7.79 -12.70 12.32
C ARG A 337 8.96 -12.16 11.50
N ASN A 338 8.92 -10.90 11.08
CA ASN A 338 10.02 -10.34 10.28
C ASN A 338 11.29 -10.09 11.12
N PHE A 339 11.20 -10.05 12.45
CA PHE A 339 12.35 -9.86 13.35
C PHE A 339 12.69 -11.17 14.07
N PRO A 340 13.74 -11.90 13.64
CA PRO A 340 14.01 -13.26 14.10
C PRO A 340 14.44 -13.34 15.58
N ILE A 341 14.99 -12.27 16.14
CA ILE A 341 15.46 -12.25 17.53
C ILE A 341 14.30 -11.89 18.46
N LEU A 342 13.63 -12.90 19.02
CA LEU A 342 12.41 -12.74 19.85
C LEU A 342 12.65 -11.94 21.14
N GLU A 343 13.83 -12.05 21.70
CA GLU A 343 14.23 -11.37 22.94
C GLU A 343 14.49 -9.86 22.75
N GLU A 344 14.75 -9.44 21.51
CA GLU A 344 14.96 -8.03 21.20
C GLU A 344 13.63 -7.29 20.99
N PRO A 345 13.54 -6.04 21.47
CA PRO A 345 12.40 -5.19 21.18
C PRO A 345 12.33 -4.89 19.68
N LEU A 346 11.11 -4.71 19.18
CA LEU A 346 10.90 -4.30 17.80
C LEU A 346 11.45 -2.87 17.61
N PRO A 347 11.85 -2.49 16.37
CA PRO A 347 12.22 -1.10 16.11
C PRO A 347 11.12 -0.14 16.55
N PRO A 348 11.45 1.05 17.11
CA PRO A 348 10.47 1.90 17.79
C PRO A 348 9.21 2.22 16.97
N LEU A 349 9.36 2.48 15.67
CA LEU A 349 8.20 2.74 14.80
C LEU A 349 7.32 1.50 14.60
N VAL A 350 7.93 0.32 14.44
CA VAL A 350 7.20 -0.95 14.28
C VAL A 350 6.44 -1.28 15.56
N GLU A 351 7.10 -1.10 16.71
CA GLU A 351 6.48 -1.27 18.03
C GLU A 351 5.31 -0.31 18.23
N ASN A 352 5.48 0.97 17.88
CA ASN A 352 4.41 1.96 17.96
C ASN A 352 3.21 1.59 17.07
N CYS A 353 3.43 1.18 15.82
CA CYS A 353 2.35 0.70 14.95
C CYS A 353 1.66 -0.54 15.53
N SER A 354 2.42 -1.48 16.09
CA SER A 354 1.88 -2.68 16.74
C SER A 354 1.01 -2.35 17.96
N ASN A 355 1.47 -1.40 18.79
CA ASN A 355 0.73 -0.92 19.96
C ASN A 355 -0.56 -0.21 19.55
N LEU A 356 -0.51 0.68 18.55
CA LEU A 356 -1.71 1.35 18.02
C LEU A 356 -2.76 0.33 17.54
N MET A 357 -2.34 -0.70 16.81
CA MET A 357 -3.24 -1.77 16.35
C MET A 357 -3.82 -2.59 17.51
N ARG A 358 -3.02 -2.87 18.54
CA ARG A 358 -3.51 -3.54 19.76
C ARG A 358 -4.56 -2.69 20.46
N ASP A 359 -4.30 -1.40 20.63
CA ASP A 359 -5.20 -0.49 21.33
C ASP A 359 -6.52 -0.32 20.58
N LEU A 360 -6.47 -0.28 19.23
CA LEU A 360 -7.67 -0.29 18.37
C LEU A 360 -8.49 -1.58 18.52
N SER A 361 -7.83 -2.73 18.67
CA SER A 361 -8.50 -4.03 18.87
C SER A 361 -9.27 -4.09 20.20
N CYS A 362 -8.88 -3.28 21.18
CA CYS A 362 -9.52 -3.17 22.49
C CYS A 362 -10.68 -2.16 22.53
N VAL A 363 -10.92 -1.41 21.45
CA VAL A 363 -12.00 -0.43 21.40
C VAL A 363 -13.36 -1.14 21.41
N PRO A 364 -14.27 -0.82 22.35
CA PRO A 364 -15.58 -1.45 22.41
C PRO A 364 -16.39 -1.22 21.13
N GLU A 365 -17.08 -2.26 20.63
CA GLU A 365 -17.97 -2.15 19.47
C GLU A 365 -19.05 -1.07 19.62
N SER A 366 -19.38 -0.67 20.86
CA SER A 366 -20.34 0.40 21.17
C SER A 366 -19.91 1.78 20.68
N ARG A 367 -18.65 1.97 20.29
CA ARG A 367 -18.16 3.22 19.68
C ARG A 367 -18.65 3.40 18.24
N PHE A 368 -19.01 2.30 17.58
CA PHE A 368 -19.61 2.32 16.25
C PHE A 368 -21.13 2.38 16.43
N PRO A 369 -21.80 3.48 16.04
CA PRO A 369 -23.23 3.64 16.26
C PRO A 369 -23.99 2.50 15.58
N ARG A 370 -24.93 1.91 16.33
CA ARG A 370 -26.01 1.09 15.76
C ARG A 370 -27.07 2.10 15.34
N TYR A 371 -27.46 2.17 14.08
CA TYR A 371 -28.53 3.08 13.71
C TYR A 371 -29.83 2.52 14.31
N ALA A 372 -30.40 3.22 15.29
CA ALA A 372 -31.80 3.03 15.62
C ALA A 372 -32.61 3.62 14.48
N SER A 373 -33.40 2.78 13.81
CA SER A 373 -34.33 3.20 12.76
C SER A 373 -35.15 4.40 13.27
N PRO A 374 -35.40 5.43 12.45
CA PRO A 374 -36.31 6.49 12.83
C PRO A 374 -37.69 5.87 13.01
N THR A 375 -38.19 5.83 14.24
CA THR A 375 -39.60 5.55 14.50
C THR A 375 -40.42 6.56 13.74
N GLU A 376 -41.18 6.09 12.74
CA GLU A 376 -42.22 6.86 12.08
C GLU A 376 -43.12 7.50 13.14
N LYS A 377 -43.34 8.80 13.01
CA LYS A 377 -44.42 9.53 13.67
C LYS A 377 -45.28 10.17 12.60
#